data_AF-A0A1C2C4Q3-F1
#
_entry.id   AF-A0A1C2C4Q3-F1
#
_cell.length_a   1.000
_cell.length_b   1.000
_cell.length_c   1.000
_cell.angle_alpha   90.00
_cell.angle_beta   90.00
_cell.angle_gamma   90.00
#
_symmetry.space_group_name_H-M   'P 1'
#
loop_
_entity.id
_entity.type
_entity.pdbx_description
1 polymer ?
#
loop_
_entity_poly.entity_id
_entity_poly.type
_entity_poly.pdbx_seq_one_letter_code
_entity_poly.pdbx_strand_id
1 'polypeptide(L)'
;MDNLSLPEFSLQLRQQQPQRSFSFNWQGQKLWIKQQEPALPAWRRVLPKLIASLSSNPLYFPSIEPVAALAGEAKRLQLLGSLGFNVPRVLVASEEYLVLSDVGPSLKYWLTEAQPDAKQRREILLRAAAALAKLHQHNRWHGRPALRDLCWDGKQIGFIDFEENPHQQLSIDQCMVRDVLIFIHGLYRYLEHTDPLIEEVITEYRRLAPGRVWRDSLAVVEQMWLVYPLLELSHGLLGKDGKQALLALRQLRQHRSDQQRSKLPWIVLSLLLAYTLADQFD
;
A
#
# COMPACT_ATOMS: atom_id res chain seq x y z
N MET A 1 21.54 -32.57 -7.21
CA MET A 1 21.84 -31.19 -6.76
C MET A 1 21.65 -31.14 -5.23
N ASP A 2 22.25 -32.09 -4.50
CA ASP A 2 21.59 -32.66 -3.32
C ASP A 2 22.27 -32.35 -1.99
N ASN A 3 22.89 -31.17 -1.81
CA ASN A 3 23.43 -30.79 -0.49
C ASN A 3 23.57 -29.29 -0.21
N LEU A 4 23.03 -28.41 -1.06
CA LEU A 4 23.07 -26.98 -0.75
C LEU A 4 22.05 -26.64 0.33
N SER A 5 22.44 -25.82 1.29
CA SER A 5 21.50 -25.16 2.20
C SER A 5 20.67 -24.11 1.45
N LEU A 6 19.52 -23.72 2.00
CA LEU A 6 18.68 -22.68 1.40
C LEU A 6 19.46 -21.38 1.15
N PRO A 7 20.28 -20.84 2.09
CA PRO A 7 21.09 -19.66 1.82
C PRO A 7 22.05 -19.82 0.64
N GLU A 8 22.75 -20.95 0.53
CA GLU A 8 23.72 -21.18 -0.56
C GLU A 8 23.03 -21.29 -1.92
N PHE A 9 21.91 -22.01 -1.98
CA PHE A 9 21.11 -22.12 -3.20
C PHE A 9 20.53 -20.78 -3.63
N SER A 10 20.03 -20.00 -2.66
CA SER A 10 19.48 -18.65 -2.91
C SER A 10 20.53 -17.70 -3.47
N LEU A 11 21.77 -17.78 -2.94
CA LEU A 11 22.89 -16.97 -3.39
C LEU A 11 23.27 -17.29 -4.85
N GLN A 12 23.30 -18.58 -5.23
CA GLN A 12 23.58 -18.99 -6.61
C GLN A 12 22.51 -18.50 -7.58
N LEU A 13 21.22 -18.65 -7.22
CA LEU A 13 20.11 -18.18 -8.05
C LEU A 13 20.17 -16.67 -8.30
N ARG A 14 20.49 -15.89 -7.26
CA ARG A 14 20.61 -14.44 -7.36
C ARG A 14 21.64 -13.99 -8.39
N GLN A 15 22.80 -14.65 -8.44
CA GLN A 15 23.88 -14.31 -9.39
C GLN A 15 23.44 -14.47 -10.86
N GLN A 16 22.42 -15.30 -11.12
CA GLN A 16 21.90 -15.57 -12.46
C GLN A 16 20.64 -14.76 -12.79
N GLN A 17 20.03 -14.10 -11.80
CA GLN A 17 18.74 -13.42 -11.93
C GLN A 17 18.87 -11.94 -11.53
N PRO A 18 18.95 -11.01 -12.50
CA PRO A 18 19.08 -9.59 -12.21
C PRO A 18 17.79 -8.94 -11.69
N GLN A 19 16.66 -9.66 -11.71
CA GLN A 19 15.36 -9.14 -11.31
C GLN A 19 15.30 -8.86 -9.82
N ARG A 20 14.79 -7.69 -9.43
CA ARG A 20 14.67 -7.28 -8.03
C ARG A 20 13.90 -8.28 -7.17
N SER A 21 12.83 -8.86 -7.69
CA SER A 21 12.03 -9.87 -6.99
C SER A 21 11.65 -10.99 -7.95
N PHE A 22 11.85 -12.24 -7.55
CA PHE A 22 11.47 -13.39 -8.34
C PHE A 22 11.19 -14.61 -7.45
N SER A 23 10.34 -15.52 -7.94
CA SER A 23 9.99 -16.75 -7.22
C SER A 23 10.80 -17.95 -7.69
N PHE A 24 11.01 -18.92 -6.80
CA PHE A 24 11.64 -20.20 -7.09
C PHE A 24 11.02 -21.31 -6.24
N ASN A 25 11.23 -22.57 -6.63
CA ASN A 25 10.77 -23.72 -5.86
C ASN A 25 11.91 -24.30 -5.04
N TRP A 26 11.67 -24.55 -3.76
CA TRP A 26 12.60 -25.19 -2.83
C TRP A 26 11.86 -26.25 -2.02
N GLN A 27 12.28 -27.51 -2.13
CA GLN A 27 11.67 -28.64 -1.40
C GLN A 27 10.13 -28.71 -1.55
N GLY A 28 9.63 -28.44 -2.77
CA GLY A 28 8.19 -28.43 -3.07
C GLY A 28 7.43 -27.19 -2.58
N GLN A 29 8.10 -26.20 -2.00
CA GLN A 29 7.51 -24.93 -1.59
C GLN A 29 7.94 -23.80 -2.53
N LYS A 30 6.99 -22.95 -2.90
CA LYS A 30 7.29 -21.72 -3.62
C LYS A 30 7.81 -20.66 -2.64
N LEU A 31 8.97 -20.10 -2.95
CA LEU A 31 9.64 -19.06 -2.20
C LEU A 31 9.90 -17.86 -3.11
N TRP A 32 10.20 -16.71 -2.50
CA TRP A 32 10.54 -15.47 -3.19
C TRP A 32 11.90 -14.96 -2.73
N ILE A 33 12.74 -14.54 -3.68
CA ILE A 33 13.93 -13.74 -3.40
C ILE A 33 13.57 -12.28 -3.63
N LYS A 34 13.82 -11.43 -2.64
CA LYS A 34 13.73 -9.98 -2.76
C LYS A 34 15.11 -9.37 -2.58
N GLN A 35 15.62 -8.72 -3.62
CA GLN A 35 16.94 -8.10 -3.66
C GLN A 35 16.86 -6.61 -3.34
N GLN A 36 17.96 -6.04 -2.87
CA GLN A 36 18.08 -4.61 -2.62
C GLN A 36 17.99 -3.81 -3.93
N GLU A 37 17.29 -2.67 -3.89
CA GLU A 37 17.32 -1.73 -5.01
C GLU A 37 18.66 -1.00 -5.08
N PRO A 38 19.24 -0.82 -6.28
CA PRO A 38 20.34 0.11 -6.45
C PRO A 38 19.88 1.52 -6.07
N ALA A 39 20.71 2.23 -5.31
CA ALA A 39 20.35 3.55 -4.81
C ALA A 39 20.01 4.52 -5.96
N LEU A 40 18.86 5.19 -5.87
CA LEU A 40 18.46 6.20 -6.84
C LEU A 40 19.50 7.35 -6.91
N PRO A 41 19.72 7.95 -8.11
CA PRO A 41 20.55 9.13 -8.26
C PRO A 41 20.15 10.24 -7.28
N ALA A 42 21.13 10.94 -6.71
CA ALA A 42 20.92 11.90 -5.61
C ALA A 42 19.82 12.95 -5.91
N TRP A 43 19.72 13.44 -7.15
CA TRP A 43 18.72 14.43 -7.54
C TRP A 43 17.27 13.90 -7.46
N ARG A 44 17.02 12.62 -7.79
CA ARG A 44 15.70 11.97 -7.61
C ARG A 44 15.37 11.72 -6.14
N ARG A 45 16.38 11.67 -5.25
CA ARG A 45 16.19 11.59 -3.79
C ARG A 45 15.90 12.94 -3.14
N VAL A 46 16.37 14.04 -3.72
CA VAL A 46 16.23 15.40 -3.18
C VAL A 46 14.92 16.06 -3.63
N LEU A 47 14.45 15.80 -4.85
CA LEU A 47 13.22 16.40 -5.38
C LEU A 47 11.97 16.11 -4.50
N PRO A 48 11.72 14.86 -4.05
CA PRO A 48 10.62 14.57 -3.12
C PRO A 48 10.81 15.25 -1.75
N LYS A 49 12.05 15.45 -1.28
CA LYS A 49 12.33 16.17 -0.01
C LYS A 49 12.07 17.67 -0.13
N LEU A 50 12.37 18.27 -1.28
CA LEU A 50 12.00 19.66 -1.57
C LEU A 50 10.48 19.84 -1.65
N ILE A 51 9.79 18.93 -2.34
CA ILE A 51 8.32 18.92 -2.39
C ILE A 51 7.72 18.68 -0.99
N ALA A 52 8.30 17.78 -0.19
CA ALA A 52 7.90 17.57 1.21
C ALA A 52 8.23 18.78 2.12
N SER A 53 9.30 19.53 1.85
CA SER A 53 9.59 20.76 2.61
C SER A 53 8.65 21.91 2.27
N LEU A 54 8.13 21.92 1.04
CA LEU A 54 7.13 22.89 0.56
C LEU A 54 5.71 22.44 0.89
N SER A 55 5.53 21.19 1.32
CA SER A 55 4.26 20.61 1.68
C SER A 55 4.31 19.98 3.06
N SER A 56 3.74 20.66 4.05
CA SER A 56 3.47 20.07 5.36
C SER A 56 2.37 18.98 5.26
N ASN A 57 2.47 18.07 4.30
CA ASN A 57 1.49 17.05 3.95
C ASN A 57 1.95 15.70 4.50
N PRO A 58 1.26 15.18 5.53
CA PRO A 58 1.51 13.86 6.10
C PRO A 58 1.48 12.70 5.10
N LEU A 59 0.82 12.86 3.95
CA LEU A 59 0.56 11.76 3.02
C LEU A 59 1.70 11.45 2.06
N TYR A 60 2.63 12.39 1.87
CA TYR A 60 3.75 12.25 0.95
C TYR A 60 5.07 12.43 1.68
N PHE A 61 5.50 11.37 2.34
CA PHE A 61 6.88 11.23 2.73
C PHE A 61 7.56 10.27 1.78
N PRO A 62 8.55 10.71 1.00
CA PRO A 62 9.41 9.77 0.28
C PRO A 62 10.07 8.87 1.31
N SER A 63 9.82 7.56 1.24
CA SER A 63 10.53 6.58 2.06
C SER A 63 12.04 6.74 1.83
N ILE A 64 12.80 6.97 2.91
CA ILE A 64 14.23 7.26 2.85
C ILE A 64 15.05 5.96 3.02
N GLU A 65 16.04 5.80 2.13
CA GLU A 65 17.24 4.92 2.13
C GLU A 65 17.07 3.41 1.77
N PRO A 66 17.55 2.98 0.58
CA PRO A 66 17.47 1.59 0.11
C PRO A 66 18.29 0.58 0.93
N VAL A 67 19.35 1.01 1.62
CA VAL A 67 20.25 0.09 2.35
C VAL A 67 19.65 -0.39 3.68
N ALA A 68 18.85 0.45 4.34
CA ALA A 68 18.11 0.07 5.54
C ALA A 68 16.76 -0.61 5.25
N ALA A 69 16.32 -0.65 3.98
CA ALA A 69 14.98 -1.08 3.59
C ALA A 69 14.75 -2.58 3.85
N LEU A 70 15.68 -3.47 3.45
CA LEU A 70 15.51 -4.92 3.63
C LEU A 70 15.53 -5.34 5.10
N ALA A 71 16.46 -4.81 5.89
CA ALA A 71 16.51 -5.10 7.33
C ALA A 71 15.28 -4.56 8.07
N GLY A 72 14.78 -3.38 7.67
CA GLY A 72 13.54 -2.81 8.17
C GLY A 72 12.31 -3.66 7.82
N GLU A 73 12.22 -4.10 6.57
CA GLU A 73 11.16 -4.98 6.08
C GLU A 73 11.19 -6.33 6.81
N ALA A 74 12.35 -6.98 6.95
CA ALA A 74 12.48 -8.24 7.66
C ALA A 74 11.99 -8.14 9.12
N LYS A 75 12.39 -7.07 9.84
CA LYS A 75 11.90 -6.80 11.20
C LYS A 75 10.39 -6.60 11.24
N ARG A 76 9.83 -5.90 10.26
CA ARG A 76 8.39 -5.64 10.18
C ARG A 76 7.60 -6.91 9.87
N LEU A 77 8.07 -7.74 8.96
CA LEU A 77 7.50 -9.06 8.66
C LEU A 77 7.54 -9.98 9.89
N GLN A 78 8.67 -10.05 10.59
CA GLN A 78 8.79 -10.84 11.82
C GLN A 78 7.83 -10.36 12.92
N LEU A 79 7.72 -9.04 13.12
CA LEU A 79 6.79 -8.45 14.09
C LEU A 79 5.33 -8.72 13.74
N LEU A 80 4.93 -8.58 12.47
CA LEU A 80 3.55 -8.82 12.06
C LEU A 80 3.22 -10.31 12.09
N GLY A 81 4.17 -11.17 11.72
CA GLY A 81 4.03 -12.63 11.84
C GLY A 81 3.85 -13.06 13.30
N SER A 82 4.60 -12.48 14.24
CA SER A 82 4.44 -12.80 15.68
C SER A 82 3.11 -12.32 16.27
N LEU A 83 2.48 -11.32 15.66
CA LEU A 83 1.12 -10.87 15.97
C LEU A 83 0.03 -11.68 15.25
N GLY A 84 0.40 -12.72 14.49
CA GLY A 84 -0.54 -13.60 13.80
C GLY A 84 -1.15 -13.02 12.52
N PHE A 85 -0.50 -12.02 11.91
CA PHE A 85 -0.87 -11.57 10.56
C PHE A 85 -0.31 -12.52 9.51
N ASN A 86 -1.06 -12.73 8.43
CA ASN A 86 -0.57 -13.47 7.27
C ASN A 86 0.41 -12.59 6.49
N VAL A 87 1.70 -12.82 6.69
CA VAL A 87 2.79 -12.12 6.00
C VAL A 87 3.86 -13.13 5.63
N PRO A 88 4.69 -12.86 4.61
CA PRO A 88 5.78 -13.74 4.25
C PRO A 88 6.71 -14.01 5.43
N ARG A 89 6.97 -15.29 5.71
CA ARG A 89 7.98 -15.69 6.70
C ARG A 89 9.36 -15.41 6.11
N VAL A 90 10.21 -14.74 6.90
CA VAL A 90 11.61 -14.51 6.55
C VAL A 90 12.39 -15.79 6.81
N LEU A 91 12.83 -16.46 5.75
CA LEU A 91 13.60 -17.72 5.80
C LEU A 91 15.10 -17.47 5.75
N VAL A 92 15.51 -16.46 4.99
CA VAL A 92 16.89 -15.96 4.94
C VAL A 92 16.83 -14.44 4.98
N ALA A 93 17.67 -13.84 5.83
CA ALA A 93 17.88 -12.40 5.86
C ALA A 93 19.37 -12.12 5.73
N SER A 94 19.73 -11.28 4.77
CA SER A 94 21.08 -10.76 4.57
C SER A 94 21.01 -9.25 4.31
N GLU A 95 22.17 -8.60 4.20
CA GLU A 95 22.24 -7.17 3.85
C GLU A 95 21.81 -6.91 2.39
N GLU A 96 21.91 -7.92 1.52
CA GLU A 96 21.72 -7.76 0.06
C GLU A 96 20.39 -8.33 -0.46
N TYR A 97 19.83 -9.33 0.25
CA TYR A 97 18.57 -9.98 -0.15
C TYR A 97 17.85 -10.65 1.02
N LEU A 98 16.54 -10.87 0.82
CA LEU A 98 15.67 -11.68 1.67
C LEU A 98 15.16 -12.89 0.89
N VAL A 99 14.96 -14.01 1.60
CA VAL A 99 14.17 -15.16 1.10
C VAL A 99 12.90 -15.24 1.93
N LEU A 100 11.77 -15.21 1.25
CA LEU A 100 10.44 -15.08 1.84
C LEU A 100 9.56 -16.26 1.42
N SER A 101 8.69 -16.74 2.32
CA SER A 101 7.65 -17.71 1.94
C SER A 101 6.58 -17.08 1.05
N ASP A 102 5.98 -17.87 0.16
CA ASP A 102 4.79 -17.43 -0.60
C ASP A 102 3.55 -17.27 0.31
N VAL A 103 2.71 -16.28 0.00
CA VAL A 103 1.44 -15.99 0.71
C VAL A 103 0.24 -15.91 -0.25
N GLY A 104 0.35 -16.56 -1.40
CA GLY A 104 -0.66 -16.61 -2.44
C GLY A 104 -0.60 -15.45 -3.45
N PRO A 105 -1.41 -15.52 -4.52
CA PRO A 105 -1.47 -14.50 -5.56
C PRO A 105 -2.00 -13.16 -5.05
N SER A 106 -1.54 -12.07 -5.66
CA SER A 106 -1.99 -10.72 -5.31
C SER A 106 -3.45 -10.47 -5.70
N LEU A 107 -4.10 -9.53 -5.03
CA LEU A 107 -5.47 -9.12 -5.38
C LEU A 107 -5.52 -8.48 -6.78
N LYS A 108 -4.43 -7.84 -7.24
CA LYS A 108 -4.26 -7.45 -8.65
C LYS A 108 -4.48 -8.67 -9.57
N TYR A 109 -3.74 -9.76 -9.37
CA TYR A 109 -3.88 -10.97 -10.17
C TYR A 109 -5.31 -11.52 -10.12
N TRP A 110 -5.91 -11.58 -8.93
CA TRP A 110 -7.29 -12.03 -8.77
C TRP A 110 -8.28 -11.17 -9.57
N LEU A 111 -8.11 -9.85 -9.58
CA LEU A 111 -9.05 -8.94 -10.23
C LEU A 111 -8.84 -8.82 -11.76
N THR A 112 -7.66 -9.14 -12.28
CA THR A 112 -7.34 -8.94 -13.71
C THR A 112 -7.15 -10.22 -14.50
N GLU A 113 -6.56 -11.25 -13.90
CA GLU A 113 -6.12 -12.46 -14.60
C GLU A 113 -6.92 -13.70 -14.19
N ALA A 114 -7.16 -13.89 -12.89
CA ALA A 114 -7.87 -15.08 -12.40
C ALA A 114 -9.37 -15.08 -12.72
N GLN A 115 -9.96 -13.89 -12.92
CA GLN A 115 -11.38 -13.68 -13.23
C GLN A 115 -12.34 -14.50 -12.35
N PRO A 116 -12.26 -14.35 -11.00
CA PRO A 116 -13.12 -15.06 -10.07
C PRO A 116 -14.59 -14.69 -10.32
N ASP A 117 -15.49 -15.60 -9.96
CA ASP A 117 -16.91 -15.29 -9.99
C ASP A 117 -17.27 -14.13 -9.04
N ALA A 118 -18.47 -13.55 -9.23
CA ALA A 118 -18.90 -12.38 -8.47
C ALA A 118 -18.91 -12.61 -6.95
N LYS A 119 -19.21 -13.83 -6.49
CA LYS A 119 -19.28 -14.18 -5.07
C LYS A 119 -17.88 -14.24 -4.47
N GLN A 120 -16.95 -14.91 -5.14
CA GLN A 120 -15.56 -15.01 -4.72
C GLN A 120 -14.86 -13.65 -4.78
N ARG A 121 -15.09 -12.86 -5.84
CA ARG A 121 -14.59 -11.49 -5.96
C ARG A 121 -15.03 -10.63 -4.77
N ARG A 122 -16.33 -10.68 -4.43
CA ARG A 122 -16.89 -9.99 -3.26
C ARG A 122 -16.26 -10.48 -1.96
N GLU A 123 -16.14 -11.80 -1.77
CA GLU A 123 -15.49 -12.35 -0.58
C GLU A 123 -14.06 -11.84 -0.40
N ILE A 124 -13.23 -11.92 -1.44
CA ILE A 124 -11.83 -11.49 -1.39
C ILE A 124 -11.72 -10.02 -0.96
N LEU A 125 -12.53 -9.14 -1.56
CA LEU A 125 -12.47 -7.70 -1.27
C LEU A 125 -13.00 -7.35 0.12
N LEU A 126 -14.06 -8.01 0.60
CA LEU A 126 -14.53 -7.83 1.98
C LEU A 126 -13.51 -8.35 3.00
N ARG A 127 -12.87 -9.49 2.71
CA ARG A 127 -11.77 -10.00 3.53
C ARG A 127 -10.58 -9.04 3.55
N ALA A 128 -10.30 -8.34 2.45
CA ALA A 128 -9.23 -7.36 2.35
C ALA A 128 -9.48 -6.15 3.27
N ALA A 129 -10.71 -5.61 3.22
CA ALA A 129 -11.15 -4.56 4.14
C ALA A 129 -11.05 -5.00 5.61
N ALA A 130 -11.53 -6.20 5.92
CA ALA A 130 -11.47 -6.75 7.28
C ALA A 130 -10.03 -6.96 7.77
N ALA A 131 -9.13 -7.45 6.90
CA ALA A 131 -7.73 -7.64 7.24
C ALA A 131 -7.01 -6.32 7.50
N LEU A 132 -7.25 -5.29 6.68
CA LEU A 132 -6.67 -3.97 6.88
C LEU A 132 -7.21 -3.32 8.17
N ALA A 133 -8.52 -3.44 8.43
CA ALA A 133 -9.10 -2.98 9.68
C ALA A 133 -8.49 -3.68 10.90
N LYS A 134 -8.29 -5.01 10.84
CA LYS A 134 -7.60 -5.77 11.90
C LYS A 134 -6.17 -5.29 12.12
N LEU A 135 -5.43 -4.97 11.06
CA LEU A 135 -4.09 -4.38 11.16
C LEU A 135 -4.12 -3.08 11.96
N HIS A 136 -5.07 -2.20 11.64
CA HIS A 136 -5.23 -0.89 12.30
C HIS A 136 -5.71 -1.00 13.75
N GLN A 137 -6.54 -2.00 14.07
CA GLN A 137 -6.94 -2.30 15.46
C GLN A 137 -5.73 -2.62 16.35
N HIS A 138 -4.65 -3.18 15.79
CA HIS A 138 -3.41 -3.48 16.51
C HIS A 138 -2.43 -2.30 16.52
N ASN A 139 -2.87 -1.09 16.13
CA ASN A 139 -2.01 0.08 15.93
C ASN A 139 -0.84 -0.20 14.98
N ARG A 140 -1.09 -1.07 13.99
CA ARG A 140 -0.17 -1.37 12.89
C ARG A 140 -0.73 -0.78 11.61
N TRP A 141 0.17 -0.49 10.69
CA TRP A 141 -0.14 -0.04 9.34
C TRP A 141 0.64 -0.91 8.36
N HIS A 142 0.42 -0.70 7.07
CA HIS A 142 1.17 -1.25 5.97
C HIS A 142 2.14 -0.23 5.40
N GLY A 143 1.70 1.02 5.25
CA GLY A 143 2.39 2.05 4.47
C GLY A 143 1.69 2.20 3.13
N ARG A 144 1.71 1.17 2.28
CA ARG A 144 1.10 1.16 0.95
C ARG A 144 0.23 -0.09 0.74
N PRO A 145 -0.98 -0.15 1.29
CA PRO A 145 -1.88 -1.29 1.11
C PRO A 145 -2.61 -1.21 -0.25
N ALA A 146 -1.86 -1.08 -1.35
CA ALA A 146 -2.44 -1.17 -2.68
C ALA A 146 -2.90 -2.61 -2.96
N LEU A 147 -3.91 -2.83 -3.80
CA LEU A 147 -4.40 -4.21 -4.05
C LEU A 147 -3.34 -5.14 -4.69
N ARG A 148 -2.24 -4.61 -5.22
CA ARG A 148 -1.09 -5.42 -5.66
C ARG A 148 -0.24 -5.95 -4.50
N ASP A 149 -0.28 -5.28 -3.35
CA ASP A 149 0.49 -5.55 -2.12
C ASP A 149 -0.34 -6.36 -1.10
N LEU A 150 -1.58 -6.71 -1.44
CA LEU A 150 -2.41 -7.66 -0.71
C LEU A 150 -2.51 -8.96 -1.50
N CYS A 151 -2.45 -10.10 -0.82
CA CYS A 151 -2.57 -11.43 -1.41
C CYS A 151 -3.76 -12.21 -0.85
N TRP A 152 -4.27 -13.18 -1.62
CA TRP A 152 -5.29 -14.12 -1.18
C TRP A 152 -4.84 -15.55 -1.43
N ASP A 153 -4.69 -16.33 -0.35
CA ASP A 153 -4.25 -17.73 -0.39
C ASP A 153 -5.41 -18.75 -0.50
N GLY A 154 -6.64 -18.27 -0.69
CA GLY A 154 -7.85 -19.08 -0.65
C GLY A 154 -8.55 -19.11 0.71
N LYS A 155 -7.92 -18.61 1.77
CA LYS A 155 -8.46 -18.61 3.14
C LYS A 155 -8.30 -17.28 3.85
N GLN A 156 -7.16 -16.62 3.70
CA GLN A 156 -6.78 -15.41 4.41
C GLN A 156 -6.14 -14.39 3.48
N ILE A 157 -6.31 -13.12 3.84
CA ILE A 157 -5.60 -12.02 3.19
C ILE A 157 -4.21 -11.91 3.78
N GLY A 158 -3.20 -11.95 2.91
CA GLY A 158 -1.82 -11.67 3.23
C GLY A 158 -1.41 -10.26 2.85
N PHE A 159 -0.37 -9.74 3.50
CA PHE A 159 0.26 -8.47 3.14
C PHE A 159 1.72 -8.71 2.74
N ILE A 160 2.15 -8.05 1.68
CA ILE A 160 3.52 -8.10 1.17
C ILE A 160 4.07 -6.69 0.99
N ASP A 161 5.38 -6.59 0.76
CA ASP A 161 6.03 -5.32 0.40
C ASP A 161 5.91 -4.21 1.46
N PHE A 162 6.55 -4.45 2.62
CA PHE A 162 6.53 -3.56 3.78
C PHE A 162 7.67 -2.54 3.82
N GLU A 163 8.20 -2.18 2.66
CA GLU A 163 9.35 -1.28 2.57
C GLU A 163 9.04 0.17 2.94
N GLU A 164 7.78 0.60 2.74
CA GLU A 164 7.40 1.95 3.08
C GLU A 164 7.23 2.12 4.60
N ASN A 165 8.07 2.98 5.19
CA ASN A 165 7.99 3.32 6.60
C ASN A 165 7.73 4.81 6.84
N PRO A 166 6.49 5.29 6.61
CA PRO A 166 6.16 6.70 6.80
C PRO A 166 6.23 7.16 8.27
N HIS A 167 6.29 6.24 9.23
CA HIS A 167 6.35 6.54 10.66
C HIS A 167 7.64 7.24 11.10
N GLN A 168 8.66 7.31 10.24
CA GLN A 168 9.80 8.19 10.45
C GLN A 168 9.38 9.67 10.60
N GLN A 169 8.23 10.05 10.03
CA GLN A 169 7.76 11.44 9.97
C GLN A 169 6.28 11.57 10.38
N LEU A 170 5.56 10.46 10.49
CA LEU A 170 4.15 10.40 10.84
C LEU A 170 3.87 9.76 12.19
N SER A 171 2.80 10.21 12.82
CA SER A 171 2.19 9.42 13.89
C SER A 171 1.63 8.11 13.35
N ILE A 172 1.42 7.13 14.24
CA ILE A 172 0.80 5.84 13.89
C ILE A 172 -0.59 6.06 13.27
N ASP A 173 -1.39 6.97 13.83
CA ASP A 173 -2.72 7.28 13.32
C ASP A 173 -2.65 7.89 11.90
N GLN A 174 -1.70 8.78 11.63
CA GLN A 174 -1.51 9.34 10.29
C GLN A 174 -1.06 8.27 9.27
N CYS A 175 -0.24 7.30 9.70
CA CYS A 175 0.12 6.16 8.86
C CYS A 175 -1.11 5.30 8.50
N MET A 176 -1.98 5.02 9.47
CA MET A 176 -3.21 4.27 9.24
C MET A 176 -4.21 5.06 8.38
N VAL A 177 -4.27 6.39 8.50
CA VAL A 177 -5.08 7.23 7.60
C VAL A 177 -4.56 7.15 6.17
N ARG A 178 -3.24 7.20 5.97
CA ARG A 178 -2.63 7.03 4.65
C ARG A 178 -2.99 5.69 4.02
N ASP A 179 -2.94 4.61 4.80
CA ASP A 179 -3.37 3.28 4.36
C ASP A 179 -4.81 3.26 3.84
N VAL A 180 -5.75 3.94 4.53
CA VAL A 180 -7.15 4.04 4.08
C VAL A 180 -7.25 4.72 2.71
N LEU A 181 -6.57 5.84 2.52
CA LEU A 181 -6.63 6.58 1.26
C LEU A 181 -6.08 5.75 0.09
N ILE A 182 -4.97 5.06 0.31
CA ILE A 182 -4.35 4.19 -0.71
C ILE A 182 -5.22 2.97 -1.00
N PHE A 183 -5.80 2.34 0.02
CA PHE A 183 -6.67 1.18 -0.16
C PHE A 183 -7.92 1.54 -0.99
N ILE A 184 -8.58 2.65 -0.67
CA ILE A 184 -9.77 3.12 -1.40
C ILE A 184 -9.39 3.53 -2.83
N HIS A 185 -8.27 4.22 -3.02
CA HIS A 185 -7.72 4.49 -4.36
C HIS A 185 -7.53 3.20 -5.16
N GLY A 186 -6.99 2.16 -4.52
CA GLY A 186 -6.83 0.83 -5.10
C GLY A 186 -8.14 0.22 -5.60
N LEU A 187 -9.26 0.40 -4.89
CA LEU A 187 -10.56 -0.08 -5.36
C LEU A 187 -10.94 0.53 -6.71
N TYR A 188 -10.80 1.86 -6.86
CA TYR A 188 -11.05 2.55 -8.14
C TYR A 188 -10.00 2.23 -9.22
N ARG A 189 -8.85 1.65 -8.86
CA ARG A 189 -7.87 1.18 -9.83
C ARG A 189 -8.31 -0.08 -10.57
N TYR A 190 -9.03 -0.96 -9.89
CA TYR A 190 -9.33 -2.31 -10.38
C TYR A 190 -10.82 -2.61 -10.53
N LEU A 191 -11.71 -1.76 -10.00
CA LEU A 191 -13.15 -1.86 -10.15
C LEU A 191 -13.69 -0.73 -11.01
N GLU A 192 -14.78 -1.01 -11.71
CA GLU A 192 -15.56 0.02 -12.38
C GLU A 192 -16.09 1.01 -11.34
N HIS A 193 -16.04 2.30 -11.65
CA HIS A 193 -16.39 3.36 -10.70
C HIS A 193 -17.87 3.33 -10.23
N THR A 194 -18.74 2.61 -10.95
CA THR A 194 -20.15 2.37 -10.60
C THR A 194 -20.38 1.02 -9.92
N ASP A 195 -19.34 0.22 -9.69
CA ASP A 195 -19.48 -1.10 -9.05
C ASP A 195 -19.93 -0.92 -7.58
N PRO A 196 -21.12 -1.44 -7.20
CA PRO A 196 -21.65 -1.28 -5.85
C PRO A 196 -20.76 -1.91 -4.78
N LEU A 197 -19.88 -2.84 -5.16
CA LEU A 197 -18.93 -3.49 -4.26
C LEU A 197 -17.95 -2.49 -3.64
N ILE A 198 -17.67 -1.36 -4.29
CA ILE A 198 -16.77 -0.32 -3.74
C ILE A 198 -17.31 0.18 -2.39
N GLU A 199 -18.57 0.62 -2.38
CA GLU A 199 -19.21 1.16 -1.18
C GLU A 199 -19.37 0.07 -0.11
N GLU A 200 -19.65 -1.16 -0.53
CA GLU A 200 -19.76 -2.30 0.37
C GLU A 200 -18.43 -2.58 1.10
N VAL A 201 -17.31 -2.58 0.38
CA VAL A 201 -15.97 -2.81 0.92
C VAL A 201 -15.54 -1.67 1.84
N ILE A 202 -15.83 -0.41 1.46
CA ILE A 202 -15.56 0.76 2.31
C ILE A 202 -16.38 0.70 3.60
N THR A 203 -17.66 0.31 3.50
CA THR A 203 -18.55 0.16 4.66
C THR A 203 -18.05 -0.93 5.59
N GLU A 204 -17.59 -2.07 5.05
CA GLU A 204 -17.04 -3.15 5.86
C GLU A 204 -15.75 -2.73 6.58
N TYR A 205 -14.86 -2.02 5.89
CA TYR A 205 -13.68 -1.43 6.52
C TYR A 205 -14.07 -0.49 7.65
N ARG A 206 -14.97 0.47 7.39
CA ARG A 206 -15.44 1.47 8.36
C ARG A 206 -16.06 0.82 9.60
N ARG A 207 -16.83 -0.26 9.41
CA ARG A 207 -17.50 -1.00 10.49
C ARG A 207 -16.50 -1.65 11.44
N LEU A 208 -15.37 -2.13 10.92
CA LEU A 208 -14.36 -2.88 11.67
C LEU A 208 -13.21 -2.01 12.18
N ALA A 209 -12.83 -0.96 11.47
CA ALA A 209 -11.67 -0.14 11.79
C ALA A 209 -11.87 0.66 13.08
N PRO A 210 -10.78 1.06 13.78
CA PRO A 210 -10.90 1.99 14.89
C PRO A 210 -11.57 3.30 14.42
N GLY A 211 -12.65 3.72 15.09
CA GLY A 211 -13.45 4.87 14.65
C GLY A 211 -12.65 6.17 14.49
N ARG A 212 -11.55 6.33 15.24
CA ARG A 212 -10.63 7.46 15.09
C ARG A 212 -9.96 7.49 13.72
N VAL A 213 -9.54 6.34 13.17
CA VAL A 213 -8.86 6.27 11.88
C VAL A 213 -9.82 6.69 10.77
N TRP A 214 -11.07 6.21 10.80
CA TRP A 214 -12.08 6.61 9.82
C TRP A 214 -12.38 8.11 9.90
N ARG A 215 -12.63 8.64 11.10
CA ARG A 215 -12.88 10.07 11.32
C ARG A 215 -11.70 10.92 10.81
N ASP A 216 -10.49 10.53 11.15
CA ASP A 216 -9.29 11.29 10.78
C ASP A 216 -9.03 11.22 9.26
N SER A 217 -9.38 10.10 8.60
CA SER A 217 -9.40 10.01 7.14
C SER A 217 -10.38 10.98 6.50
N LEU A 218 -11.59 11.12 7.05
CA LEU A 218 -12.56 12.11 6.55
C LEU A 218 -12.06 13.54 6.75
N ALA A 219 -11.44 13.84 7.90
CA ALA A 219 -10.87 15.14 8.20
C ALA A 219 -9.75 15.53 7.23
N VAL A 220 -8.91 14.58 6.81
CA VAL A 220 -7.89 14.82 5.77
C VAL A 220 -8.55 15.19 4.44
N VAL A 221 -9.57 14.45 4.00
CA VAL A 221 -10.29 14.76 2.76
C VAL A 221 -11.00 16.12 2.84
N GLU A 222 -11.49 16.52 4.03
CA GLU A 222 -12.05 17.84 4.29
C GLU A 222 -11.04 18.98 4.16
N GLN A 223 -9.81 18.78 4.62
CA GLN A 223 -8.74 19.77 4.46
C GLN A 223 -8.36 19.99 2.99
N MET A 224 -8.63 19.03 2.11
CA MET A 224 -8.43 19.13 0.65
C MET A 224 -9.53 19.95 -0.06
N TRP A 225 -10.36 20.70 0.66
CA TRP A 225 -11.54 21.37 0.08
C TRP A 225 -11.25 22.37 -1.04
N LEU A 226 -10.08 23.02 -1.05
CA LEU A 226 -9.64 23.90 -2.15
C LEU A 226 -8.98 23.12 -3.30
N VAL A 227 -8.31 22.02 -2.99
CA VAL A 227 -7.63 21.17 -3.99
C VAL A 227 -8.63 20.43 -4.84
N TYR A 228 -9.70 19.95 -4.22
CA TYR A 228 -10.68 19.11 -4.87
C TYR A 228 -11.39 19.80 -6.05
N PRO A 229 -11.93 21.03 -5.92
CA PRO A 229 -12.49 21.76 -7.06
C PRO A 229 -11.46 22.01 -8.16
N LEU A 230 -10.21 22.30 -7.80
CA LEU A 230 -9.14 22.48 -8.79
C LEU A 230 -8.84 21.19 -9.55
N LEU A 231 -8.74 20.06 -8.85
CA LEU A 231 -8.56 18.73 -9.46
C LEU A 231 -9.76 18.32 -10.32
N GLU A 232 -10.97 18.69 -9.91
CA GLU A 232 -12.21 18.43 -10.64
C GLU A 232 -12.32 19.30 -11.91
N LEU A 233 -11.93 20.57 -11.83
CA LEU A 233 -11.82 21.46 -12.99
C LEU A 233 -10.73 20.96 -13.96
N SER A 234 -9.62 20.45 -13.45
CA SER A 234 -8.52 19.92 -14.25
C SER A 234 -8.65 18.43 -14.58
N HIS A 235 -9.80 17.78 -14.36
CA HIS A 235 -9.93 16.33 -14.47
C HIS A 235 -9.57 15.79 -15.88
N GLY A 236 -9.79 16.59 -16.93
CA GLY A 236 -9.43 16.26 -18.30
C GLY A 236 -7.92 16.13 -18.54
N LEU A 237 -7.11 16.80 -17.69
CA LEU A 237 -5.64 16.76 -17.73
C LEU A 237 -5.05 15.66 -16.84
N LEU A 238 -5.87 15.01 -16.00
CA LEU A 238 -5.41 13.96 -15.10
C LEU A 238 -5.18 12.65 -15.87
N GLY A 239 -4.03 12.02 -15.62
CA GLY A 239 -3.79 10.63 -15.98
C GLY A 239 -4.76 9.68 -15.28
N LYS A 240 -4.72 8.39 -15.66
CA LYS A 240 -5.61 7.35 -15.12
C LYS A 240 -5.63 7.34 -13.59
N ASP A 241 -4.46 7.42 -12.98
CA ASP A 241 -4.30 7.35 -11.53
C ASP A 241 -4.87 8.58 -10.82
N GLY A 242 -4.75 9.76 -11.43
CA GLY A 242 -5.37 11.00 -10.96
C GLY A 242 -6.89 10.97 -11.00
N LYS A 243 -7.47 10.38 -12.04
CA LYS A 243 -8.92 10.20 -12.15
C LYS A 243 -9.45 9.26 -11.06
N GLN A 244 -8.75 8.15 -10.82
CA GLN A 244 -9.10 7.18 -9.78
C GLN A 244 -9.01 7.78 -8.38
N ALA A 245 -8.05 8.65 -8.16
CA ALA A 245 -7.92 9.42 -6.92
C ALA A 245 -9.08 10.35 -6.68
N LEU A 246 -9.48 11.09 -7.72
CA LEU A 246 -10.59 12.01 -7.64
C LEU A 246 -11.87 11.26 -7.28
N LEU A 247 -12.07 10.05 -7.81
CA LEU A 247 -13.18 9.17 -7.45
C LEU A 247 -13.09 8.69 -6.00
N ALA A 248 -11.93 8.23 -5.54
CA ALA A 248 -11.70 7.84 -4.15
C ALA A 248 -11.99 8.98 -3.16
N LEU A 249 -11.50 10.18 -3.47
CA LEU A 249 -11.78 11.38 -2.69
C LEU A 249 -13.27 11.70 -2.72
N ARG A 250 -13.91 11.69 -3.89
CA ARG A 250 -15.36 11.92 -4.03
C ARG A 250 -16.16 10.94 -3.17
N GLN A 251 -15.77 9.67 -3.15
CA GLN A 251 -16.43 8.66 -2.32
C GLN A 251 -16.34 9.00 -0.83
N LEU A 252 -15.14 9.28 -0.34
CA LEU A 252 -14.93 9.68 1.06
C LEU A 252 -15.71 10.96 1.43
N ARG A 253 -15.89 11.89 0.49
CA ARG A 253 -16.71 13.10 0.71
C ARG A 253 -18.18 12.83 0.93
N GLN A 254 -18.74 11.76 0.35
CA GLN A 254 -20.14 11.38 0.56
C GLN A 254 -20.41 10.90 1.99
N HIS A 255 -19.37 10.44 2.69
CA HIS A 255 -19.46 9.95 4.07
C HIS A 255 -19.34 11.05 5.14
N ARG A 256 -19.32 12.33 4.74
CA ARG A 256 -19.22 13.47 5.67
C ARG A 256 -20.55 13.71 6.38
N SER A 257 -20.48 14.04 7.67
CA SER A 257 -21.59 14.68 8.39
C SER A 257 -21.49 16.20 8.21
N ASP A 258 -22.61 16.90 7.99
CA ASP A 258 -22.68 18.36 7.76
C ASP A 258 -22.04 19.25 8.87
N GLN A 259 -21.65 18.69 10.02
CA GLN A 259 -21.31 19.45 11.21
C GLN A 259 -19.83 19.84 11.43
N GLN A 260 -18.88 19.50 10.58
CA GLN A 260 -17.46 19.83 10.83
C GLN A 260 -16.79 20.58 9.67
N ARG A 261 -17.11 21.87 9.53
CA ARG A 261 -16.20 22.81 8.86
C ARG A 261 -15.10 23.20 9.85
N SER A 262 -13.96 22.52 9.82
CA SER A 262 -12.78 22.95 10.58
C SER A 262 -12.18 24.24 9.97
N LYS A 263 -11.63 25.10 10.84
CA LYS A 263 -10.90 26.31 10.45
C LYS A 263 -9.50 25.91 9.94
N LEU A 264 -9.11 26.44 8.78
CA LEU A 264 -7.92 26.21 7.93
C LEU A 264 -6.67 25.56 8.57
N PRO A 265 -5.91 24.75 7.78
CA PRO A 265 -4.52 25.14 7.47
C PRO A 265 -4.01 24.76 6.05
N TRP A 266 -2.82 25.29 5.73
CA TRP A 266 -2.09 25.48 4.45
C TRP A 266 -1.73 24.24 3.58
N ILE A 267 -2.50 23.16 3.57
CA ILE A 267 -2.12 21.87 2.92
C ILE A 267 -2.51 21.80 1.41
N VAL A 268 -2.91 22.92 0.82
CA VAL A 268 -3.71 22.93 -0.41
C VAL A 268 -2.90 22.82 -1.71
N LEU A 269 -1.61 23.18 -1.74
CA LEU A 269 -0.87 23.24 -3.01
C LEU A 269 -0.10 21.96 -3.37
N SER A 270 0.07 21.05 -2.42
CA SER A 270 1.00 19.91 -2.54
C SER A 270 0.42 18.67 -3.21
N LEU A 271 -0.90 18.57 -3.23
CA LEU A 271 -1.62 17.41 -3.76
C LEU A 271 -1.66 17.42 -5.29
N LEU A 272 -1.53 18.60 -5.91
CA LEU A 272 -1.41 18.76 -7.37
C LEU A 272 -0.04 18.33 -7.92
N LEU A 273 1.02 18.45 -7.11
CA LEU A 273 2.38 18.07 -7.49
C LEU A 273 2.71 16.59 -7.22
N ALA A 274 2.11 16.00 -6.18
CA ALA A 274 2.23 14.56 -5.93
C ALA A 274 1.47 13.70 -6.96
N TYR A 275 0.40 14.24 -7.56
CA TYR A 275 -0.46 13.50 -8.50
C TYR A 275 0.04 13.48 -9.94
N THR A 276 0.75 14.52 -10.36
CA THR A 276 1.31 14.61 -11.71
C THR A 276 2.62 13.81 -11.89
N LEU A 277 3.19 13.29 -10.79
CA LEU A 277 4.43 12.50 -10.78
C LEU A 277 4.21 11.00 -10.56
N ALA A 278 2.95 10.53 -10.44
CA ALA A 278 2.62 9.10 -10.27
C ALA A 278 2.77 8.27 -11.56
N ASP A 279 3.05 8.88 -12.71
CA ASP A 279 3.34 8.21 -13.99
C ASP A 279 4.72 7.51 -14.05
N GLN A 280 5.37 7.20 -12.92
CA GLN A 280 6.69 6.56 -12.90
C GLN A 280 6.78 5.19 -12.21
N PHE A 281 5.65 4.54 -11.89
CA PHE A 281 5.69 3.22 -11.26
C PHE A 281 4.65 2.26 -11.84
N ASP A 282 4.78 2.00 -13.14
CA ASP A 282 4.55 0.66 -13.70
C ASP A 282 5.89 -0.08 -13.80
#